data_AF-A0A7V2IRJ8-F1
#
_entry.id   AF-A0A7V2IRJ8-F1
#
_cell.length_a   1.000
_cell.length_b   1.000
_cell.length_c   1.000
_cell.angle_alpha   90.00
_cell.angle_beta   90.00
_cell.angle_gamma   90.00
#
_symmetry.space_group_name_H-M   'P 1'
#
loop_
_entity.id
_entity.type
_entity.pdbx_description
1 polymer ?
#
loop_
_entity_poly.entity_id
_entity_poly.type
_entity_poly.pdbx_seq_one_letter_code
_entity_poly.pdbx_strand_id
1 'polypeptide(L)'
;DVGCKIVLPADTVVANEFKAGAEHKIVEGDIDEGWQGMDIGPKTRELFAKELAGAKTVVWNGPMGVFEMPPFDEGTKAVALAVAEATGKGAVSVIGGGDSASAIINMGLEDKVSHISTGGGASLEFLEGKTFKCLEILDEK
;
A
#
# COMPACT_ATOMS: atom_id res chain seq x y z
N ASP A 1 -18.89 -12.93 12.51
CA ASP A 1 -18.14 -11.66 12.47
C ASP A 1 -16.81 -11.78 13.18
N VAL A 2 -15.71 -11.53 12.46
CA VAL A 2 -14.35 -11.52 13.02
C VAL A 2 -13.97 -10.18 13.68
N GLY A 3 -14.88 -9.20 13.73
CA GLY A 3 -14.65 -7.93 14.44
C GLY A 3 -13.58 -7.03 13.82
N CYS A 4 -13.18 -7.29 12.56
CA CYS A 4 -12.16 -6.52 11.87
C CYS A 4 -12.65 -5.13 11.50
N LYS A 5 -11.82 -4.11 11.73
CA LYS A 5 -12.05 -2.75 11.25
C LYS A 5 -11.61 -2.65 9.79
N ILE A 6 -12.54 -2.23 8.92
CA ILE A 6 -12.25 -1.91 7.52
C ILE A 6 -12.21 -0.39 7.40
N VAL A 7 -11.08 0.14 6.92
CA VAL A 7 -10.87 1.57 6.73
C VAL A 7 -10.79 1.85 5.24
N LEU A 8 -11.70 2.70 4.74
CA LEU A 8 -11.77 3.09 3.34
C LEU A 8 -11.34 4.56 3.17
N PRO A 9 -10.94 4.97 1.95
CA PRO A 9 -10.65 6.36 1.65
C PRO A 9 -11.81 7.30 1.99
N ALA A 10 -11.48 8.45 2.59
CA ALA A 10 -12.42 9.53 2.89
C ALA A 10 -12.44 10.59 1.78
N ASP A 11 -11.36 10.69 1.01
CA ASP A 11 -11.17 11.61 -0.10
C ASP A 11 -10.25 10.99 -1.16
N THR A 12 -10.40 11.45 -2.40
CA THR A 12 -9.72 10.89 -3.56
C THR A 12 -9.14 12.03 -4.40
N VAL A 13 -7.90 11.86 -4.86
CA VAL A 13 -7.34 12.67 -5.94
C VAL A 13 -7.89 12.12 -7.24
N VAL A 14 -8.66 12.94 -7.95
CA VAL A 14 -9.25 12.58 -9.24
C VAL A 14 -8.62 13.38 -10.36
N ALA A 15 -8.50 12.78 -11.54
CA ALA A 15 -8.01 13.44 -12.74
C ALA A 15 -8.98 13.29 -13.91
N ASN A 16 -8.94 14.24 -14.84
CA ASN A 16 -9.76 14.21 -16.06
C ASN A 16 -9.21 13.25 -17.13
N GLU A 17 -7.97 12.79 -16.99
CA GLU A 17 -7.29 11.88 -17.91
C GLU A 17 -6.33 10.95 -17.16
N PHE A 18 -6.15 9.72 -17.67
CA PHE A 18 -5.17 8.77 -17.16
C PHE A 18 -3.77 9.08 -17.73
N LYS A 19 -3.17 10.18 -17.29
CA LYS A 19 -1.82 10.61 -17.69
C LYS A 19 -1.13 11.41 -16.60
N ALA A 20 0.20 11.36 -16.57
CA ALA A 20 0.99 12.22 -15.69
C ALA A 20 0.71 13.71 -15.97
N GLY A 21 0.62 14.50 -14.90
CA GLY A 21 0.36 15.94 -14.98
C GLY A 21 -1.04 16.33 -15.49
N ALA A 22 -2.00 15.40 -15.54
CA ALA A 22 -3.39 15.72 -15.85
C ALA A 22 -3.98 16.75 -14.88
N GLU A 23 -5.00 17.48 -15.34
CA GLU A 23 -5.77 18.35 -14.45
C GLU A 23 -6.43 17.48 -13.38
N HIS A 24 -6.21 17.85 -12.13
CA HIS A 24 -6.63 17.06 -10.98
C HIS A 24 -7.24 17.93 -9.89
N LYS A 25 -8.15 17.33 -9.14
CA LYS A 25 -8.79 17.94 -7.97
C LYS A 25 -8.96 16.88 -6.88
N ILE A 26 -9.22 17.33 -5.66
CA ILE A 26 -9.57 16.45 -4.54
C ILE A 26 -11.09 16.48 -4.40
N VAL A 27 -11.70 15.31 -4.25
CA VAL A 27 -13.13 15.17 -3.99
C VAL A 27 -13.37 14.28 -2.77
N GLU A 28 -14.46 14.56 -2.07
CA GLU A 28 -15.00 13.73 -1.00
C GLU A 28 -16.33 13.13 -1.48
N GLY A 29 -16.44 11.81 -1.45
CA GLY A 29 -17.63 11.10 -1.95
C GLY A 29 -17.57 10.83 -3.45
N ASP A 30 -18.64 11.17 -4.16
CA ASP A 30 -18.86 10.79 -5.55
C ASP A 30 -17.88 11.50 -6.51
N ILE A 31 -17.50 10.78 -7.57
CA ILE A 31 -16.63 11.27 -8.63
C ILE A 31 -17.49 11.67 -9.82
N ASP A 32 -17.36 12.93 -10.27
CA ASP A 32 -18.09 13.44 -11.44
C ASP A 32 -17.77 12.64 -12.71
N GLU A 33 -18.72 12.57 -13.64
CA GLU A 33 -18.48 11.97 -14.96
C GLU A 33 -17.32 12.65 -15.69
N GLY A 34 -16.46 11.86 -16.33
CA GLY A 34 -15.25 12.34 -16.99
C GLY A 34 -14.04 12.50 -16.06
N TRP A 35 -14.20 12.24 -14.75
CA TRP A 35 -13.11 12.16 -13.80
C TRP A 35 -12.90 10.72 -13.33
N GLN A 36 -11.67 10.39 -12.93
CA GLN A 36 -11.32 9.07 -12.39
C GLN A 36 -10.39 9.19 -11.20
N GLY A 37 -10.54 8.30 -10.21
CA GLY A 37 -9.67 8.24 -9.05
C GLY A 37 -8.27 7.76 -9.44
N MET A 38 -7.26 8.56 -9.13
CA MET A 38 -5.87 8.30 -9.46
C MET A 38 -5.01 8.05 -8.23
N ASP A 39 -5.36 8.61 -7.07
CA ASP A 39 -4.64 8.45 -5.81
C ASP A 39 -5.55 8.76 -4.61
N ILE A 40 -5.15 8.38 -3.40
CA ILE A 40 -5.85 8.74 -2.17
C ILE A 40 -5.60 10.23 -1.82
N GLY A 41 -6.65 10.91 -1.36
CA GLY A 41 -6.57 12.31 -0.96
C GLY A 41 -5.86 12.53 0.38
N PRO A 42 -5.53 13.79 0.73
CA PRO A 42 -4.79 14.13 1.93
C PRO A 42 -5.46 13.66 3.24
N LYS A 43 -6.80 13.70 3.35
CA LYS A 43 -7.49 13.23 4.56
C LYS A 43 -7.31 11.73 4.75
N THR A 44 -7.34 10.98 3.66
CA THR A 44 -7.12 9.53 3.65
C THR A 44 -5.68 9.19 4.00
N ARG A 45 -4.70 9.95 3.50
CA ARG A 45 -3.29 9.78 3.86
C ARG A 45 -3.07 9.93 5.37
N GLU A 46 -3.64 10.97 5.97
CA GLU A 46 -3.58 11.19 7.43
C GLU A 46 -4.30 10.07 8.21
N LEU A 47 -5.48 9.67 7.74
CA LEU A 47 -6.24 8.57 8.34
C LEU A 47 -5.43 7.28 8.34
N PHE A 48 -4.86 6.87 7.21
CA PHE A 48 -4.12 5.62 7.09
C PHE A 48 -2.82 5.66 7.90
N ALA A 49 -2.10 6.78 7.88
CA ALA A 49 -0.91 6.95 8.72
C ALA A 49 -1.24 6.80 10.21
N LYS A 50 -2.37 7.34 10.66
CA LYS A 50 -2.84 7.20 12.05
C LYS A 50 -3.17 5.76 12.42
N GLU A 51 -3.83 5.01 11.54
CA GLU A 51 -4.14 3.60 11.78
C GLU A 51 -2.85 2.74 11.82
N LEU A 52 -1.89 3.03 10.93
CA LEU A 52 -0.60 2.34 10.87
C LEU A 52 0.28 2.62 12.09
N ALA A 53 0.23 3.81 12.68
CA ALA A 53 1.04 4.18 13.83
C ALA A 53 0.83 3.28 15.06
N GLY A 54 -0.34 2.65 15.19
CA GLY A 54 -0.66 1.70 16.26
C GLY A 54 -0.44 0.23 15.92
N ALA A 55 -0.04 -0.09 14.69
CA ALA A 55 0.11 -1.46 14.23
C ALA A 55 1.37 -2.13 14.79
N LYS A 56 1.26 -3.38 15.21
CA LYS A 56 2.40 -4.22 15.60
C LYS A 56 2.94 -5.06 14.45
N THR A 57 2.09 -5.35 13.49
CA THR A 57 2.43 -6.08 12.27
C THR A 57 1.68 -5.42 11.11
N VAL A 58 2.41 -5.11 10.05
CA VAL A 58 1.88 -4.52 8.83
C VAL A 58 2.20 -5.45 7.67
N VAL A 59 1.18 -5.79 6.90
CA VAL A 59 1.34 -6.44 5.60
C VAL A 59 0.83 -5.47 4.56
N TRP A 60 1.71 -4.98 3.69
CA TRP A 60 1.35 -4.02 2.66
C TRP A 60 1.48 -4.65 1.28
N ASN A 61 0.39 -4.68 0.51
CA ASN A 61 0.33 -5.26 -0.83
C ASN A 61 -0.57 -4.40 -1.74
N GLY A 62 0.04 -3.49 -2.48
CA GLY A 62 -0.61 -2.61 -3.45
C GLY A 62 -0.32 -1.13 -3.16
N PRO A 63 0.27 -0.39 -4.11
CA PRO A 63 0.32 1.08 -4.06
C PRO A 63 -1.07 1.70 -3.87
N MET A 64 -1.12 2.94 -3.38
CA MET A 64 -2.39 3.61 -3.09
C MET A 64 -3.01 4.35 -4.27
N GLY A 65 -2.21 4.60 -5.29
CA GLY A 65 -2.58 5.31 -6.51
C GLY A 65 -1.71 4.86 -7.67
N VAL A 66 -1.86 5.55 -8.80
CA VAL A 66 -1.08 5.35 -10.02
C VAL A 66 0.32 5.97 -9.84
N PHE A 67 1.11 5.36 -8.96
CA PHE A 67 2.36 5.93 -8.45
C PHE A 67 3.45 6.13 -9.52
N GLU A 68 3.29 5.52 -10.69
CA GLU A 68 4.14 5.72 -11.85
C GLU A 68 3.89 7.06 -12.56
N MET A 69 2.80 7.77 -12.23
CA MET A 69 2.37 9.01 -12.89
C MET A 69 2.26 10.18 -11.90
N PRO A 70 3.33 10.95 -11.67
CA PRO A 70 3.25 12.14 -10.82
C PRO A 70 2.17 13.14 -11.31
N PRO A 71 1.39 13.76 -10.41
CA PRO A 71 1.53 13.76 -8.95
C PRO A 71 0.68 12.68 -8.21
N PHE A 72 0.29 11.59 -8.88
CA PHE A 72 -0.58 10.53 -8.32
C PHE A 72 0.18 9.48 -7.49
N ASP A 73 1.37 9.83 -7.03
CA ASP A 73 2.28 9.01 -6.24
C ASP A 73 2.29 9.38 -4.75
N GLU A 74 1.73 10.54 -4.39
CA GLU A 74 1.80 11.09 -3.05
C GLU A 74 1.10 10.23 -1.97
N GLY A 75 0.00 9.56 -2.30
CA GLY A 75 -0.67 8.64 -1.38
C GLY A 75 0.14 7.37 -1.11
N THR A 76 0.74 6.80 -2.16
CA THR A 76 1.69 5.68 -2.03
C THR A 76 2.87 6.09 -1.17
N LYS A 77 3.43 7.30 -1.39
CA LYS A 77 4.52 7.83 -0.55
C LYS A 77 4.11 7.97 0.91
N ALA A 78 2.93 8.52 1.18
CA ALA A 78 2.44 8.71 2.54
C ALA A 78 2.31 7.38 3.30
N VAL A 79 1.76 6.36 2.65
CA VAL A 79 1.63 5.02 3.24
C VAL A 79 3.00 4.37 3.42
N ALA A 80 3.89 4.42 2.42
CA ALA A 80 5.24 3.87 2.51
C ALA A 80 6.03 4.46 3.70
N LEU A 81 5.96 5.79 3.88
CA LEU A 81 6.59 6.49 5.00
C LEU A 81 5.96 6.09 6.34
N ALA A 82 4.63 5.98 6.42
CA ALA A 82 3.95 5.56 7.64
C ALA A 82 4.30 4.12 8.05
N VAL A 83 4.44 3.21 7.08
CA VAL A 83 4.91 1.83 7.32
C VAL A 83 6.34 1.84 7.84
N ALA A 84 7.25 2.56 7.18
CA ALA A 84 8.64 2.70 7.62
C ALA A 84 8.74 3.29 9.04
N GLU A 85 7.91 4.28 9.37
CA GLU A 85 7.85 4.87 10.70
C GLU A 85 7.36 3.87 11.75
N ALA A 86 6.30 3.12 11.46
CA ALA A 86 5.79 2.07 12.34
C ALA A 86 6.86 0.99 12.60
N THR A 87 7.59 0.59 11.56
CA THR A 87 8.71 -0.36 11.68
C THR A 87 9.83 0.20 12.55
N GLY A 88 10.20 1.47 12.36
CA GLY A 88 11.17 2.15 13.22
C GLY A 88 10.76 2.23 14.70
N LYS A 89 9.45 2.14 14.97
CA LYS A 89 8.85 2.07 16.32
C LYS A 89 8.69 0.63 16.85
N GLY A 90 9.15 -0.37 16.11
CA GLY A 90 9.15 -1.77 16.53
C GLY A 90 8.05 -2.65 15.94
N ALA A 91 7.28 -2.16 14.96
CA ALA A 91 6.38 -3.01 14.19
C ALA A 91 7.17 -3.94 13.25
N VAL A 92 6.58 -5.09 12.92
CA VAL A 92 7.07 -5.95 11.83
C VAL A 92 6.34 -5.58 10.55
N SER A 93 7.06 -5.16 9.50
CA SER A 93 6.46 -4.85 8.20
C SER A 93 6.85 -5.86 7.12
N VAL A 94 5.86 -6.40 6.43
CA VAL A 94 6.03 -7.27 5.26
C VAL A 94 5.50 -6.55 4.02
N ILE A 95 6.38 -6.26 3.08
CA ILE A 95 6.05 -5.64 1.80
C ILE A 95 5.85 -6.76 0.78
N GLY A 96 4.61 -6.92 0.31
CA GLY A 96 4.21 -7.91 -0.68
C GLY A 96 3.88 -7.26 -2.02
N GLY A 97 3.95 -8.05 -3.09
CA GLY A 97 3.66 -7.60 -4.45
C GLY A 97 4.84 -6.86 -5.10
N GLY A 98 4.97 -7.00 -6.43
CA GLY A 98 6.06 -6.38 -7.20
C GLY A 98 5.99 -4.85 -7.19
N ASP A 99 4.79 -4.28 -7.21
CA ASP A 99 4.59 -2.83 -7.29
C ASP A 99 4.86 -2.14 -5.95
N SER A 100 4.41 -2.71 -4.82
CA SER A 100 4.72 -2.16 -3.48
C SER A 100 6.23 -2.28 -3.17
N ALA A 101 6.87 -3.38 -3.59
CA ALA A 101 8.31 -3.52 -3.47
C ALA A 101 9.05 -2.45 -4.30
N SER A 102 8.62 -2.24 -5.54
CA SER A 102 9.16 -1.18 -6.41
C SER A 102 8.98 0.21 -5.80
N ALA A 103 7.82 0.49 -5.19
CA ALA A 103 7.56 1.76 -4.53
C ALA A 103 8.52 2.01 -3.35
N ILE A 104 8.75 1.02 -2.48
CA ILE A 104 9.70 1.12 -1.37
C ILE A 104 11.14 1.37 -1.86
N ILE A 105 11.55 0.64 -2.91
CA ILE A 105 12.89 0.76 -3.51
C ILE A 105 13.09 2.13 -4.14
N ASN A 106 12.14 2.60 -4.95
CA ASN A 106 12.23 3.91 -5.61
C ASN A 106 12.28 5.08 -4.62
N MET A 107 11.76 4.87 -3.40
CA MET A 107 11.79 5.85 -2.31
C MET A 107 13.03 5.74 -1.41
N GLY A 108 13.90 4.74 -1.60
CA GLY A 108 15.07 4.54 -0.75
C GLY A 108 14.72 4.09 0.67
N LEU A 109 13.61 3.35 0.84
CA LEU A 109 13.09 2.92 2.14
C LEU A 109 13.38 1.43 2.44
N GLU A 110 14.23 0.76 1.66
CA GLU A 110 14.49 -0.67 1.77
C GLU A 110 15.00 -1.06 3.16
N ASP A 111 15.94 -0.27 3.69
CA ASP A 111 16.53 -0.47 5.02
C ASP A 111 15.60 -0.01 6.17
N LYS A 112 14.39 0.47 5.85
CA LYS A 112 13.41 0.98 6.82
C LYS A 112 12.22 0.06 7.01
N VAL A 113 12.17 -1.07 6.31
CA VAL A 113 11.12 -2.09 6.42
C VAL A 113 11.70 -3.43 6.87
N SER A 114 10.92 -4.28 7.54
CA SER A 114 11.43 -5.55 8.07
C SER A 114 11.69 -6.60 7.00
N HIS A 115 10.82 -6.71 5.99
CA HIS A 115 10.96 -7.67 4.91
C HIS A 115 10.30 -7.18 3.62
N ILE A 116 11.05 -7.25 2.51
CA ILE A 116 10.52 -7.08 1.16
C ILE A 116 10.47 -8.47 0.52
N SER A 117 9.27 -8.92 0.16
CA SER A 117 9.11 -10.20 -0.50
C SER A 117 9.43 -10.10 -1.99
N THR A 118 10.24 -11.04 -2.48
CA THR A 118 10.47 -11.28 -3.90
C THR A 118 9.54 -12.34 -4.50
N GLY A 119 8.66 -12.92 -3.67
CA GLY A 119 7.75 -14.01 -4.07
C GLY A 119 6.54 -13.57 -4.88
N GLY A 120 6.31 -12.25 -5.04
CA GLY A 120 5.20 -11.70 -5.80
C GLY A 120 3.86 -12.34 -5.41
N GLY A 121 3.18 -12.96 -6.37
CA GLY A 121 1.92 -13.67 -6.15
C GLY A 121 1.99 -14.80 -5.13
N ALA A 122 3.12 -15.51 -5.04
CA ALA A 122 3.29 -16.61 -4.08
C ALA A 122 3.19 -16.13 -2.62
N SER A 123 3.63 -14.90 -2.32
CA SER A 123 3.50 -14.36 -0.96
C SER A 123 2.05 -14.02 -0.61
N LEU A 124 1.26 -13.55 -1.57
CA LEU A 124 -0.16 -13.31 -1.36
C LEU A 124 -0.91 -14.63 -1.17
N GLU A 125 -0.64 -15.63 -2.01
CA GLU A 125 -1.22 -16.97 -1.89
C GLU A 125 -0.89 -17.63 -0.54
N PHE A 126 0.31 -17.40 -0.02
CA PHE A 126 0.68 -17.82 1.33
C PHE A 126 -0.15 -17.13 2.41
N LEU A 127 -0.38 -15.82 2.29
CA LEU A 127 -1.23 -15.06 3.21
C LEU A 127 -2.72 -15.43 3.10
N GLU A 128 -3.17 -15.90 1.92
CA GLU A 128 -4.49 -16.48 1.70
C GLU A 128 -4.66 -17.85 2.38
N GLY A 129 -3.58 -18.44 2.90
CA GLY A 129 -3.57 -19.75 3.56
C GLY A 129 -3.51 -20.94 2.60
N LYS A 130 -3.10 -20.73 1.34
CA LYS A 130 -2.88 -21.82 0.39
C LYS A 130 -1.63 -22.62 0.79
N THR A 131 -1.70 -23.94 0.59
CA THR A 131 -0.54 -24.81 0.78
C THR A 131 0.34 -24.82 -0.47
N PHE A 132 1.66 -24.86 -0.25
CA PHE A 132 2.63 -24.95 -1.34
C PHE A 132 3.29 -26.31 -1.33
N LYS A 133 3.04 -27.10 -2.38
CA LYS A 133 3.67 -28.43 -2.56
C LYS A 133 5.20 -28.37 -2.48
N CYS A 134 5.81 -27.26 -2.91
CA CYS A 134 7.25 -27.07 -2.84
C CYS A 134 7.77 -26.84 -1.40
N LEU A 135 6.92 -26.40 -0.46
CA LEU A 135 7.29 -26.29 0.95
C LEU A 135 7.08 -27.62 1.68
N GLU A 136 6.08 -28.42 1.27
CA GLU A 136 5.77 -29.73 1.88
C GLU A 136 6.87 -30.78 1.69
N ILE A 137 7.70 -30.65 0.64
CA ILE A 137 8.81 -31.58 0.37
C ILE A 137 10.08 -31.27 1.16
N LEU A 138 10.11 -30.16 1.89
CA LEU A 138 11.27 -29.78 2.69
C LEU A 138 11.30 -30.61 3.97
N ASP A 139 12.50 -31.03 4.38
CA ASP A 139 12.68 -31.74 5.64
C ASP A 139 12.20 -30.87 6.82
N GLU A 140 11.58 -31.50 7.82
CA GLU A 140 11.22 -30.81 9.06
C GLU A 140 12.48 -30.39 9.83
N LYS A 141 12.34 -29.32 10.63
CA LYS A 141 13.43 -28.75 11.44
C LYS A 141 13.90 -29.66 12.56
#